data_AF-A0A558D189-F1
#
_entry.id   AF-A0A558D189-F1
#
_cell.length_a   1.000
_cell.length_b   1.000
_cell.length_c   1.000
_cell.angle_alpha   90.00
_cell.angle_beta   90.00
_cell.angle_gamma   90.00
#
_symmetry.space_group_name_H-M   'P 1'
#
loop_
_entity.id
_entity.type
_entity.pdbx_description
1 polymer ?
#
loop_
_entity_poly.entity_id
_entity_poly.type
_entity_poly.pdbx_seq_one_letter_code
_entity_poly.pdbx_strand_id
1 'polypeptide(L)'
;MISRIKIFLLIGLVGFGLTGCSGHPGSGNWGLIEPANGAVAKVLVHFEGRAELIDAKSGEASHHCFWGGKSDTEMQLDCTTPQDTETRLHYTLTVEQQDQMTLTYNGQLVGRYKRLPM
;
A
#
# COMPACT_ATOMS: atom_id res chain seq x y z
N MET A 1 32.18 28.84 -28.59
CA MET A 1 30.74 28.49 -28.71
C MET A 1 30.39 27.05 -28.28
N ILE A 2 31.34 26.09 -28.27
CA ILE A 2 31.09 24.66 -27.97
C ILE A 2 30.76 24.35 -26.48
N SER A 3 31.20 25.19 -25.54
CA SER A 3 31.03 24.95 -24.09
C SER A 3 29.59 25.10 -23.58
N ARG A 4 28.79 26.02 -24.17
CA ARG A 4 27.41 26.26 -23.73
C ARG A 4 26.46 25.10 -24.07
N ILE A 5 26.69 24.41 -25.19
CA ILE A 5 25.87 23.26 -25.65
C ILE A 5 25.99 22.06 -24.70
N LYS A 6 27.19 21.80 -24.15
CA LYS A 6 27.42 20.69 -23.21
C LYS A 6 26.70 20.89 -21.87
N ILE A 7 26.60 22.14 -21.41
CA ILE A 7 25.94 22.49 -20.14
C ILE A 7 24.41 22.31 -20.25
N PHE A 8 23.80 22.72 -21.36
CA PHE A 8 22.38 22.48 -21.59
C PHE A 8 22.02 20.99 -21.68
N LEU A 9 22.93 20.16 -22.23
CA LEU A 9 22.75 18.71 -22.32
C LEU A 9 22.84 18.01 -20.95
N LEU A 10 23.71 18.50 -20.07
CA LEU A 10 23.84 18.02 -18.68
C LEU A 10 22.63 18.41 -17.82
N ILE A 11 22.09 19.62 -17.98
CA ILE A 11 20.88 20.07 -17.27
C ILE A 11 19.65 19.28 -17.73
N GLY A 12 19.56 18.97 -19.04
CA GLY A 12 18.50 18.12 -19.57
C GLY A 12 18.51 16.70 -18.98
N LEU A 13 19.69 16.08 -18.84
CA LEU A 13 19.81 14.71 -18.32
C LEU A 13 19.42 14.60 -16.83
N VAL A 14 19.70 15.63 -16.03
CA VAL A 14 19.34 15.66 -14.59
C VAL A 14 17.83 15.88 -14.39
N GLY A 15 17.18 16.63 -15.29
CA GLY A 15 15.73 16.91 -15.21
C GLY A 15 14.85 15.67 -15.38
N PHE A 16 15.26 14.70 -16.20
CA PHE A 16 14.51 13.45 -16.39
C PHE A 16 14.75 12.40 -15.28
N GLY A 17 15.79 12.55 -14.46
CA GLY A 17 16.10 11.61 -13.38
C GLY A 17 15.26 11.80 -12.10
N LEU A 18 14.44 12.87 -12.03
CA LEU A 18 13.63 13.22 -10.86
C LEU A 18 12.17 12.78 -10.99
N THR A 19 11.80 11.98 -12.00
CA THR A 19 10.54 11.23 -11.95
C THR A 19 10.69 10.15 -10.89
N GLY A 20 10.57 10.54 -9.62
CA GLY A 20 10.56 9.63 -8.49
C GLY A 20 9.51 8.54 -8.74
N CYS A 21 9.84 7.31 -8.36
CA CYS A 21 8.93 6.18 -8.44
C CYS A 21 7.57 6.60 -7.87
N SER A 22 6.54 6.71 -8.72
CA SER A 22 5.20 6.98 -8.24
C SER A 22 4.79 5.85 -7.32
N GLY A 23 4.26 6.17 -6.14
CA GLY A 23 3.78 5.17 -5.20
C GLY A 23 2.70 4.31 -5.85
N HIS A 24 2.68 3.03 -5.47
CA HIS A 24 1.57 2.17 -5.88
C HIS A 24 0.26 2.81 -5.42
N PRO A 25 -0.82 2.87 -6.24
CA PRO A 25 -2.07 3.51 -5.86
C PRO A 25 -2.69 3.00 -4.56
N GLY A 26 -2.40 1.76 -4.19
CA GLY A 26 -2.82 1.17 -2.91
C GLY A 26 -2.06 1.67 -1.67
N SER A 27 -0.97 2.42 -1.82
CA SER A 27 -0.28 3.07 -0.70
C SER A 27 -1.14 4.15 -0.05
N GLY A 28 -1.01 4.33 1.27
CA GLY A 28 -1.79 5.27 2.07
C GLY A 28 -2.55 4.62 3.23
N ASN A 29 -3.36 5.44 3.91
CA ASN A 29 -4.17 5.02 5.05
C ASN A 29 -5.61 4.75 4.61
N TRP A 30 -6.17 3.63 5.02
CA TRP A 30 -7.50 3.19 4.64
C TRP A 30 -8.34 2.89 5.88
N GLY A 31 -9.57 3.41 5.92
CA GLY A 31 -10.52 3.21 7.01
C GLY A 31 -11.72 2.38 6.55
N LEU A 32 -12.15 1.45 7.39
CA LEU A 32 -13.27 0.55 7.10
C LEU A 32 -14.57 1.32 6.87
N ILE A 33 -15.29 0.99 5.79
CA ILE A 33 -16.63 1.51 5.49
C ILE A 33 -17.70 0.41 5.54
N GLU A 34 -17.33 -0.84 5.24
CA GLU A 34 -18.24 -1.98 5.25
C GLU A 34 -17.50 -3.24 5.71
N PRO A 35 -17.80 -3.79 6.91
CA PRO A 35 -17.25 -5.06 7.35
C PRO A 35 -17.94 -6.22 6.65
N ALA A 36 -17.15 -7.18 6.17
CA ALA A 36 -17.68 -8.52 5.89
C ALA A 36 -17.49 -9.43 7.12
N ASN A 37 -16.35 -9.31 7.82
CA ASN A 37 -16.01 -10.10 9.01
C ASN A 37 -15.44 -9.29 10.19
N GLY A 38 -15.38 -7.95 10.08
CA GLY A 38 -15.27 -7.02 11.21
C GLY A 38 -13.97 -7.00 12.04
N ALA A 39 -12.91 -7.73 11.65
CA ALA A 39 -11.68 -7.82 12.45
C ALA A 39 -10.70 -6.66 12.21
N VAL A 40 -10.67 -6.06 11.03
CA VAL A 40 -9.68 -5.04 10.64
C VAL A 40 -10.37 -3.71 10.42
N ALA A 41 -10.10 -2.72 11.27
CA ALA A 41 -10.69 -1.38 11.16
C ALA A 41 -9.91 -0.45 10.24
N LYS A 42 -8.59 -0.64 10.12
CA LYS A 42 -7.74 0.18 9.25
C LYS A 42 -6.66 -0.66 8.58
N VAL A 43 -6.24 -0.20 7.40
CA VAL A 43 -5.07 -0.73 6.68
C VAL A 43 -4.14 0.44 6.42
N LEU A 44 -2.92 0.36 6.94
CA LEU A 44 -1.88 1.36 6.75
C LEU A 44 -0.87 0.80 5.76
N VAL A 45 -0.70 1.40 4.59
CA VAL A 45 0.23 0.93 3.56
C VAL A 45 1.31 1.98 3.36
N HIS A 46 2.50 1.71 3.90
CA HIS A 46 3.65 2.60 3.87
C HIS A 46 4.36 2.51 2.51
N PHE A 47 4.93 3.61 2.03
CA PHE A 47 5.59 3.64 0.72
C PHE A 47 6.80 2.70 0.65
N GLU A 48 7.52 2.48 1.74
CA GLU A 48 8.73 1.65 1.77
C GLU A 48 8.48 0.12 1.85
N GLY A 49 7.36 -0.38 1.34
CA GLY A 49 7.10 -1.82 1.24
C GLY A 49 6.55 -2.48 2.50
N ARG A 50 6.12 -1.70 3.50
CA ARG A 50 5.49 -2.21 4.74
C ARG A 50 4.01 -1.86 4.79
N ALA A 51 3.23 -2.69 5.47
CA ALA A 51 1.84 -2.40 5.77
C ALA A 51 1.45 -2.95 7.15
N GLU A 52 0.39 -2.40 7.73
CA GLU A 52 -0.15 -2.81 9.03
C GLU A 52 -1.68 -2.92 8.96
N LEU A 53 -2.22 -3.99 9.53
CA LEU A 53 -3.66 -4.17 9.71
C LEU A 53 -4.01 -3.86 11.16
N ILE A 54 -4.90 -2.90 11.38
CA ILE A 54 -5.29 -2.44 12.72
C ILE A 54 -6.56 -3.15 13.16
N ASP A 55 -6.53 -3.79 14.33
CA ASP A 55 -7.67 -4.49 14.90
C ASP A 55 -8.82 -3.53 15.22
N ALA A 56 -10.05 -3.95 14.93
CA ALA A 56 -11.23 -3.12 15.17
C ALA A 56 -11.61 -2.98 16.66
N LYS A 57 -11.21 -3.92 17.53
CA LYS A 57 -11.56 -3.92 18.95
C LYS A 57 -10.49 -3.25 19.79
N SER A 58 -9.22 -3.60 19.59
CA SER A 58 -8.11 -3.04 20.38
C SER A 58 -7.58 -1.73 19.83
N GLY A 59 -7.73 -1.48 18.52
CA GLY A 59 -7.09 -0.35 17.85
C GLY A 59 -5.57 -0.51 17.66
N GLU A 60 -5.02 -1.66 18.02
CA GLU A 60 -3.60 -2.00 17.90
C GLU A 60 -3.30 -2.71 16.57
N ALA A 61 -2.02 -2.76 16.19
CA ALA A 61 -1.57 -3.54 15.04
C ALA A 61 -1.83 -5.04 15.26
N SER A 62 -2.80 -5.59 14.53
CA SER A 62 -3.12 -7.03 14.51
C SER A 62 -2.16 -7.82 13.62
N HIS A 63 -1.63 -7.17 12.59
CA HIS A 63 -0.72 -7.78 11.62
C HIS A 63 0.33 -6.79 11.17
N HIS A 64 1.56 -7.29 11.00
CA HIS A 64 2.64 -6.59 10.32
C HIS A 64 2.88 -7.28 8.97
N CYS A 65 2.93 -6.50 7.91
CA CYS A 65 2.97 -7.01 6.55
C CYS A 65 4.10 -6.37 5.76
N PHE A 66 4.64 -7.14 4.82
CA PHE A 66 5.30 -6.59 3.65
C PHE A 66 4.32 -6.56 2.48
N TRP A 67 4.50 -5.63 1.54
CA TRP A 67 3.68 -5.59 0.34
C TRP A 67 4.48 -5.61 -0.95
N GLY A 68 3.89 -6.20 -1.97
CA GLY A 68 4.38 -6.15 -3.35
C GLY A 68 3.24 -5.86 -4.32
N GLY A 69 3.47 -4.97 -5.28
CA GLY A 69 2.52 -4.72 -6.36
C GLY A 69 2.37 -5.94 -7.26
N LYS A 70 1.14 -6.28 -7.61
CA LYS A 70 0.79 -7.33 -8.59
C LYS A 70 0.33 -6.72 -9.91
N SER A 71 -0.34 -5.59 -9.86
CA SER A 71 -0.73 -4.78 -11.03
C SER A 71 -0.65 -3.29 -10.68
N ASP A 72 -1.35 -2.44 -11.42
CA ASP A 72 -1.56 -1.01 -11.11
C ASP A 72 -2.58 -0.79 -9.98
N THR A 73 -3.40 -1.80 -9.69
CA THR A 73 -4.56 -1.73 -8.80
C THR A 73 -4.52 -2.79 -7.71
N GLU A 74 -3.70 -3.83 -7.86
CA GLU A 74 -3.63 -4.96 -6.94
C GLU A 74 -2.29 -5.05 -6.22
N MET A 75 -2.35 -5.29 -4.91
CA MET A 75 -1.21 -5.54 -4.05
C MET A 75 -1.39 -6.86 -3.30
N GLN A 76 -0.29 -7.61 -3.18
CA GLN A 76 -0.19 -8.71 -2.25
C GLN A 76 0.39 -8.20 -0.93
N LEU A 77 -0.25 -8.53 0.18
CA LEU A 77 0.28 -8.35 1.52
C LEU A 77 0.68 -9.73 2.08
N ASP A 78 1.91 -9.82 2.57
CA ASP A 78 2.45 -10.99 3.25
C ASP A 78 2.62 -10.63 4.73
N CYS A 79 1.65 -11.05 5.53
CA CYS A 79 1.47 -10.63 6.90
C CYS A 79 1.89 -11.71 7.91
N THR A 80 2.28 -11.27 9.10
CA THR A 80 2.42 -12.10 10.30
C THR A 80 1.65 -11.45 11.44
N THR A 81 1.37 -12.21 12.50
CA THR A 81 0.78 -11.64 13.74
C THR A 81 1.88 -11.32 14.74
N PRO A 82 1.65 -10.44 15.72
CA PRO A 82 2.62 -10.21 16.79
C PRO A 82 2.99 -11.47 17.60
N GLN A 83 2.10 -12.46 17.65
CA GLN A 83 2.30 -13.71 18.39
C GLN A 83 2.94 -14.83 17.55
N ASP A 84 2.89 -14.74 16.23
CA ASP A 84 3.45 -15.72 15.28
C ASP A 84 4.04 -15.00 14.07
N THR A 85 5.38 -14.94 14.05
CA THR A 85 6.19 -14.30 13.00
C THR A 85 6.63 -15.27 11.90
N GLU A 86 6.36 -16.57 12.04
CA GLU A 86 6.78 -17.60 11.09
C GLU A 86 5.68 -17.89 10.07
N THR A 87 4.42 -17.97 10.53
CA THR A 87 3.29 -18.23 9.65
C THR A 87 2.93 -17.00 8.84
N ARG A 88 3.03 -17.13 7.50
CA ARG A 88 2.65 -16.07 6.56
C ARG A 88 1.17 -16.16 6.22
N LEU A 89 0.49 -15.03 6.37
CA LEU A 89 -0.91 -14.81 6.01
C LEU A 89 -0.96 -13.93 4.78
N HIS A 90 -1.59 -14.44 3.72
CA HIS A 90 -1.63 -13.78 2.42
C HIS A 90 -2.95 -13.02 2.25
N TYR A 91 -2.87 -11.70 2.17
CA TYR A 91 -4.01 -10.84 1.88
C TYR A 91 -3.84 -10.17 0.52
N THR A 92 -4.94 -9.92 -0.17
CA THR A 92 -4.94 -9.15 -1.41
C THR A 92 -5.69 -7.85 -1.19
N LEU A 93 -5.04 -6.73 -1.52
CA LEU A 93 -5.63 -5.40 -1.55
C LEU A 93 -5.87 -5.01 -3.00
N THR A 94 -7.10 -4.69 -3.34
CA THR A 94 -7.48 -4.24 -4.69
C THR A 94 -8.09 -2.85 -4.63
N VAL A 95 -7.50 -1.90 -5.33
CA VAL A 95 -8.01 -0.54 -5.50
C VAL A 95 -9.07 -0.56 -6.59
N GLU A 96 -10.32 -0.25 -6.23
CA GLU A 96 -11.45 -0.26 -7.18
C GLU A 96 -11.64 1.12 -7.83
N GLN A 97 -11.54 2.17 -7.03
CA GLN A 97 -11.55 3.59 -7.42
C GLN A 97 -10.44 4.29 -6.62
N GLN A 98 -9.95 5.46 -7.06
CA GLN A 98 -8.77 6.11 -6.46
C GLN A 98 -8.83 6.24 -4.91
N ASP A 99 -10.03 6.26 -4.33
CA ASP A 99 -10.27 6.38 -2.89
C ASP A 99 -11.01 5.20 -2.24
N GLN A 100 -11.16 4.07 -2.94
CA GLN A 100 -11.79 2.87 -2.39
C GLN A 100 -10.96 1.61 -2.66
N MET A 101 -10.88 0.72 -1.68
CA MET A 101 -10.23 -0.58 -1.83
C MET A 101 -10.99 -1.69 -1.12
N THR A 102 -10.79 -2.91 -1.60
CA THR A 102 -11.19 -4.15 -0.94
C THR A 102 -9.97 -4.87 -0.39
N LEU A 103 -10.11 -5.42 0.82
CA LEU A 103 -9.14 -6.36 1.38
C LEU A 103 -9.77 -7.75 1.40
N THR A 104 -9.04 -8.73 0.88
CA THR A 104 -9.44 -10.14 0.92
C THR A 104 -8.37 -11.00 1.57
N TYR A 105 -8.81 -12.09 2.19
CA TYR A 105 -7.95 -13.14 2.77
C TYR A 105 -8.40 -14.48 2.19
N ASN A 106 -7.49 -15.21 1.53
CA ASN A 106 -7.82 -16.45 0.82
C ASN A 106 -9.05 -16.30 -0.13
N GLY A 107 -9.17 -15.15 -0.80
CA GLY A 107 -10.29 -14.83 -1.70
C GLY A 107 -11.60 -14.46 -0.99
N GLN A 108 -11.66 -14.49 0.34
CA GLN A 108 -12.82 -14.07 1.10
C GLN A 108 -12.71 -12.59 1.46
N LEU A 109 -13.81 -11.85 1.30
CA LEU A 109 -13.86 -10.44 1.66
C LEU A 109 -13.64 -10.27 3.18
N VAL A 110 -12.67 -9.43 3.54
CA VAL A 110 -12.44 -8.99 4.92
C VAL A 110 -13.23 -7.70 5.18
N GLY A 111 -13.13 -6.76 4.24
CA GLY A 111 -13.88 -5.51 4.28
C GLY A 111 -13.63 -4.62 3.08
N ARG A 112 -14.43 -3.56 3.00
CA ARG A 112 -14.26 -2.44 2.08
C ARG A 112 -13.81 -1.22 2.85
N TYR A 113 -12.92 -0.45 2.24
CA TYR A 113 -12.26 0.67 2.90
C TYR A 113 -12.26 1.90 2.00
N LYS A 114 -12.26 3.06 2.64
CA LYS A 114 -12.09 4.35 2.01
C LYS A 114 -10.74 4.95 2.41
N ARG A 115 -10.12 5.66 1.49
CA ARG A 115 -8.89 6.42 1.77
C ARG A 115 -9.16 7.47 2.84
N LEU A 116 -8.28 7.50 3.85
CA LEU A 116 -8.27 8.52 4.89
C LEU A 116 -7.39 9.70 4.44
N PRO A 117 -7.73 10.94 4.84
CA PRO A 117 -6.83 12.06 4.67
C PRO A 117 -5.52 11.80 5.43
N MET A 118 -4.40 12.20 4.82
CA MET A 118 -3.09 12.18 5.48
C MET A 118 -2.94 13.37 6.42
#